data_AF-A0A6G3D9Y5-F1
#
_entry.id   AF-A0A6G3D9Y5-F1
#
_cell.length_a   1.000
_cell.length_b   1.000
_cell.length_c   1.000
_cell.angle_alpha   90.00
_cell.angle_beta   90.00
_cell.angle_gamma   90.00
#
_symmetry.space_group_name_H-M   'P 1'
#
loop_
_entity.id
_entity.type
_entity.pdbx_description
1 polymer ?
#
loop_
_entity_poly.entity_id
_entity_poly.type
_entity_poly.pdbx_seq_one_letter_code
_entity_poly.pdbx_strand_id
1 'polypeptide(L)'
;HAGPLPAPSRTEPALRALDDALLHAADAFDRGRGPDLHVRRRSPRSAVRAVLGPGGREYGLRVGLCFGASAAVAQALHHGHWYGSHQHWYWLPATAVFLVKPDLGPLVSRVLCRAAGTVLGALLFAGFAAVLPRPEGLVALVAVCGALVPVAARHFAAQTTVVTVLVLALVMVGGEPQASAGRLGETLLACAIVLVAGHLPMPGQRGAGIRAGIDAADAAAHAYLAHVLGESDDRATRWTLRREAYRTLAEARAAGARAAAELPALARHSRGTDEVAAVLERLVDTTTACAVHLDDTGRLTPRHTERIAALRDELAERRGRVGRPRTLA
;
A
#
# COMPACT_ATOMS: atom_id res chain seq x y z
N HIS A 1 -12.57 31.88 -48.78
CA HIS A 1 -13.08 32.71 -47.67
C HIS A 1 -14.04 31.88 -46.83
N ALA A 2 -13.54 31.28 -45.74
CA ALA A 2 -14.41 30.76 -44.68
C ALA A 2 -14.66 31.93 -43.72
N GLY A 3 -15.91 32.36 -43.59
CA GLY A 3 -16.31 33.42 -42.67
C GLY A 3 -16.13 33.00 -41.20
N PRO A 4 -16.17 33.95 -40.25
CA PRO A 4 -16.02 33.66 -38.83
C PRO A 4 -17.10 32.66 -38.37
N LEU A 5 -16.66 31.58 -37.74
CA LEU A 5 -17.52 30.54 -37.18
C LEU A 5 -18.43 31.16 -36.09
N PRO A 6 -19.75 30.88 -36.09
CA PRO A 6 -20.64 31.39 -35.06
C PRO A 6 -20.27 30.77 -33.70
N ALA A 7 -20.14 31.62 -32.68
CA ALA A 7 -19.87 31.19 -31.32
C ALA A 7 -21.04 30.32 -30.79
N PRO A 8 -20.75 29.17 -30.15
CA PRO A 8 -21.79 28.29 -29.63
C PRO A 8 -22.67 28.97 -28.57
N SER A 9 -23.96 28.65 -28.59
CA SER A 9 -24.98 29.25 -27.73
C SER A 9 -24.74 29.00 -26.23
N ARG A 10 -24.77 30.10 -25.47
CA ARG A 10 -24.27 30.27 -24.08
C ARG A 10 -25.25 29.82 -22.98
N THR A 11 -25.92 28.69 -23.10
CA THR A 11 -27.07 28.39 -22.22
C THR A 11 -26.85 27.24 -21.23
N GLU A 12 -25.88 26.35 -21.44
CA GLU A 12 -25.69 25.19 -20.56
C GLU A 12 -24.65 25.46 -19.45
N PRO A 13 -24.97 25.16 -18.17
CA PRO A 13 -24.03 25.29 -17.05
C PRO A 13 -22.72 24.51 -17.26
N ALA A 14 -22.79 23.36 -17.92
CA ALA A 14 -21.63 22.53 -18.23
C ALA A 14 -20.66 23.20 -19.20
N LEU A 15 -21.18 23.93 -20.20
CA LEU A 15 -20.37 24.69 -21.16
C LEU A 15 -19.72 25.91 -20.51
N ARG A 16 -20.43 26.59 -19.59
CA ARG A 16 -19.84 27.68 -18.79
C ARG A 16 -18.70 27.20 -17.89
N ALA A 17 -18.90 26.07 -17.21
CA ALA A 17 -17.85 25.48 -16.37
C ALA A 17 -16.63 25.02 -17.19
N LEU A 18 -16.84 24.55 -18.42
CA LEU A 18 -15.77 24.19 -19.34
C LEU A 18 -15.00 25.42 -19.84
N ASP A 19 -15.70 26.48 -20.25
CA ASP A 19 -15.07 27.74 -20.68
C ASP A 19 -14.28 28.40 -19.55
N ASP A 20 -14.84 28.46 -18.33
CA ASP A 20 -14.12 28.97 -17.16
C ASP A 20 -12.87 28.13 -16.85
N ALA A 21 -12.97 26.80 -16.99
CA ALA A 21 -11.83 25.91 -16.81
C ALA A 21 -10.75 26.10 -17.90
N LEU A 22 -11.15 26.33 -19.15
CA LEU A 22 -10.24 26.60 -20.27
C LEU A 22 -9.59 27.98 -20.14
N LEU A 23 -10.33 29.00 -19.72
CA LEU A 23 -9.81 30.34 -19.45
C LEU A 23 -8.84 30.32 -18.27
N HIS A 24 -9.16 29.61 -17.18
CA HIS A 24 -8.23 29.43 -16.06
C HIS A 24 -6.99 28.61 -16.45
N ALA A 25 -7.14 27.59 -17.29
CA ALA A 25 -6.00 26.83 -17.81
C ALA A 25 -5.10 27.71 -18.70
N ALA A 26 -5.68 28.48 -19.61
CA ALA A 26 -4.94 29.41 -20.47
C ALA A 26 -4.20 30.47 -19.64
N ASP A 27 -4.86 31.09 -18.66
CA ASP A 27 -4.27 32.10 -17.77
C ASP A 27 -3.17 31.51 -16.87
N ALA A 28 -3.29 30.23 -16.46
CA ALA A 28 -2.25 29.51 -15.72
C ALA A 28 -1.03 29.13 -16.59
N PHE A 29 -1.25 28.79 -17.86
CA PHE A 29 -0.17 28.51 -18.82
C PHE A 29 0.57 29.78 -19.24
N ASP A 30 -0.16 30.88 -19.48
CA ASP A 30 0.40 32.15 -19.99
C ASP A 30 1.23 32.89 -18.93
N ARG A 31 0.84 32.78 -17.64
CA ARG A 31 1.62 33.36 -16.54
C ARG A 31 2.91 32.60 -16.20
N GLY A 32 3.16 31.41 -16.77
CA GLY A 32 4.34 30.58 -16.48
C GLY A 32 4.49 30.16 -15.00
N ARG A 33 3.55 30.57 -14.15
CA ARG A 33 3.37 30.18 -12.76
C ARG A 33 2.00 29.54 -12.69
N GLY A 34 1.93 28.25 -13.02
CA GLY A 34 0.79 27.45 -12.59
C GLY A 34 0.62 27.66 -11.08
N PRO A 35 -0.62 27.72 -10.54
CA PRO A 35 -0.80 27.77 -9.10
C PRO A 35 0.02 26.63 -8.53
N ASP A 36 1.03 26.98 -7.71
CA ASP A 36 1.97 26.02 -7.13
C ASP A 36 1.12 24.84 -6.67
N LEU A 37 1.21 23.72 -7.39
CA LEU A 37 0.53 22.50 -6.99
C LEU A 37 1.02 22.32 -5.57
N HIS A 38 0.13 22.52 -4.60
CA HIS A 38 0.43 22.40 -3.18
C HIS A 38 0.68 20.91 -2.93
N VAL A 39 1.79 20.40 -3.45
CA VAL A 39 2.47 19.21 -2.99
C VAL A 39 2.96 19.64 -1.64
N ARG A 40 2.06 19.52 -0.65
CA ARG A 40 2.36 19.79 0.74
C ARG A 40 3.62 18.98 1.04
N ARG A 41 4.75 19.68 1.15
CA ARG A 41 6.02 19.10 1.53
C ARG A 41 5.72 18.33 2.81
N ARG A 42 5.77 17.00 2.74
CA ARG A 42 5.57 16.16 3.93
C ARG A 42 6.59 16.65 4.94
N SER A 43 6.12 17.35 5.97
CA SER A 43 7.00 17.83 7.03
C SER A 43 7.76 16.62 7.57
N PRO A 44 9.07 16.71 7.83
CA PRO A 44 9.81 15.60 8.45
C PRO A 44 9.12 15.13 9.73
N ARG A 45 8.46 16.03 10.47
CA ARG A 45 7.63 15.69 11.65
C ARG A 45 6.41 14.83 11.32
N SER A 46 5.78 15.03 10.17
CA SER A 46 4.64 14.22 9.70
C SER A 46 5.09 12.83 9.22
N ALA A 47 6.25 12.73 8.59
CA ALA A 47 6.87 11.47 8.21
C ALA A 47 7.30 10.67 9.45
N VAL A 48 7.95 11.33 10.41
CA VAL A 48 8.34 10.73 11.70
C VAL A 48 7.11 10.27 12.49
N ARG A 49 6.02 11.06 12.52
CA ARG A 49 4.76 10.61 13.15
C ARG A 49 4.12 9.42 12.44
N ALA A 50 4.23 9.33 11.12
CA ALA A 50 3.72 8.18 10.37
C ALA A 50 4.55 6.91 10.66
N VAL A 51 5.89 7.05 10.74
CA VAL A 51 6.82 5.95 11.04
C VAL A 51 6.78 5.52 12.51
N LEU A 52 6.62 6.45 13.44
CA LEU A 52 6.49 6.18 14.89
C LEU A 52 5.04 5.94 15.33
N GLY A 53 4.09 6.07 14.40
CA GLY A 53 2.68 5.80 14.66
C GLY A 53 2.40 4.32 14.93
N PRO A 54 1.18 3.97 15.35
CA PRO A 54 0.81 2.59 15.68
C PRO A 54 1.12 1.58 14.56
N GLY A 55 0.85 1.96 13.30
CA GLY A 55 1.14 1.13 12.13
C GLY A 55 2.63 0.98 11.84
N GLY A 56 3.42 2.04 12.03
CA GLY A 56 4.88 1.99 11.83
C GLY A 56 5.61 1.24 12.94
N ARG A 57 5.12 1.31 14.18
CA ARG A 57 5.60 0.50 15.31
C ARG A 57 5.27 -0.98 15.14
N GLU A 58 4.06 -1.32 14.70
CA GLU A 58 3.71 -2.71 14.39
C GLU A 58 4.60 -3.27 13.27
N TYR A 59 4.81 -2.47 12.22
CA TYR A 59 5.70 -2.83 11.12
C TYR A 59 7.15 -3.01 11.59
N GLY A 60 7.70 -2.05 12.31
CA GLY A 60 9.06 -2.11 12.85
C GLY A 60 9.25 -3.32 13.77
N LEU A 61 8.23 -3.67 14.55
CA LEU A 61 8.23 -4.87 15.39
C LEU A 61 8.20 -6.16 14.55
N ARG A 62 7.36 -6.24 13.50
CA ARG A 62 7.34 -7.41 12.60
C ARG A 62 8.68 -7.61 11.90
N VAL A 63 9.27 -6.52 11.38
CA VAL A 63 10.61 -6.56 10.77
C VAL A 63 11.65 -7.00 11.79
N GLY A 64 11.64 -6.42 12.99
CA GLY A 64 12.57 -6.77 14.06
C GLY A 64 12.43 -8.23 14.51
N LEU A 65 11.20 -8.74 14.63
CA LEU A 65 10.94 -10.12 15.04
C LEU A 65 11.32 -11.12 13.95
N CYS A 66 11.01 -10.81 12.67
CA CYS A 66 11.44 -11.64 11.55
C CYS A 66 12.97 -11.64 11.40
N PHE A 67 13.61 -10.47 11.51
CA PHE A 67 15.07 -10.35 11.48
C PHE A 67 15.72 -11.10 12.64
N GLY A 68 15.21 -10.91 13.86
CA GLY A 68 15.70 -11.57 15.07
C GLY A 68 15.55 -13.10 15.01
N ALA A 69 14.37 -13.60 14.62
CA ALA A 69 14.14 -15.04 14.43
C ALA A 69 15.05 -15.62 13.35
N SER A 70 15.19 -14.91 12.22
CA SER A 70 16.08 -15.33 11.13
C SER A 70 17.55 -15.32 11.55
N ALA A 71 17.99 -14.30 12.28
CA ALA A 71 19.35 -14.20 12.79
C ALA A 71 19.65 -15.25 13.89
N ALA A 72 18.68 -15.57 14.74
CA ALA A 72 18.81 -16.63 15.74
C ALA A 72 18.92 -18.01 15.09
N VAL A 73 18.08 -18.29 14.08
CA VAL A 73 18.14 -19.54 13.32
C VAL A 73 19.44 -19.64 12.52
N ALA A 74 19.89 -18.55 11.88
CA ALA A 74 21.17 -18.52 11.18
C ALA A 74 22.35 -18.80 12.12
N GLN A 75 22.36 -18.22 13.32
CA GLN A 75 23.40 -18.48 14.33
C GLN A 75 23.34 -19.91 14.88
N ALA A 76 22.15 -20.45 15.14
CA ALA A 76 21.98 -21.83 15.60
C ALA A 76 22.47 -22.85 14.56
N LEU A 77 22.18 -22.62 13.28
CA LEU A 77 22.65 -23.46 12.17
C LEU A 77 24.17 -23.36 11.98
N HIS A 78 24.75 -22.18 12.22
CA HIS A 78 26.20 -21.98 12.15
C HIS A 78 26.94 -22.72 13.28
N HIS A 79 26.37 -22.77 14.49
CA HIS A 79 26.95 -23.51 15.61
C HIS A 79 26.79 -25.03 15.49
N GLY A 80 25.75 -25.50 14.79
CA GLY A 80 25.45 -26.92 14.63
C GLY A 80 26.31 -27.68 13.60
N HIS A 81 27.21 -27.02 12.85
CA HIS A 81 27.96 -27.62 11.72
C HIS A 81 27.09 -28.35 10.66
N TRP A 82 25.77 -28.16 10.68
CA TRP A 82 24.81 -28.92 9.86
C TRP A 82 24.86 -28.55 8.38
N TYR A 83 25.31 -27.33 8.08
CA TYR A 83 25.68 -26.90 6.73
C TYR A 83 27.16 -26.59 6.75
N GLY A 84 27.92 -27.22 5.84
CA GLY A 84 29.36 -27.03 5.68
C GLY A 84 29.74 -25.56 5.68
N SER A 85 30.97 -25.26 6.12
CA SER A 85 31.53 -23.93 6.44
C SER A 85 31.15 -22.80 5.46
N HIS A 86 29.93 -22.27 5.54
CA HIS A 86 29.52 -21.15 4.73
C HIS A 86 29.81 -19.86 5.52
N GLN A 87 30.74 -19.07 4.99
CA GLN A 87 31.21 -17.80 5.56
C GLN A 87 30.14 -16.68 5.59
N HIS A 88 28.89 -16.96 5.19
CA HIS A 88 27.91 -15.92 4.88
C HIS A 88 26.57 -16.08 5.61
N TRP A 89 26.60 -16.24 6.94
CA TRP A 89 25.41 -16.32 7.82
C TRP A 89 24.39 -15.17 7.66
N TYR A 90 24.80 -14.04 7.06
CA TYR A 90 23.99 -12.83 6.90
C TYR A 90 22.95 -12.90 5.76
N TRP A 91 23.02 -13.88 4.85
CA TRP A 91 22.08 -13.99 3.72
C TRP A 91 20.65 -14.34 4.14
N LEU A 92 20.51 -15.15 5.19
CA LEU A 92 19.21 -15.60 5.69
C LEU A 92 18.41 -14.43 6.35
N PRO A 93 19.00 -13.62 7.24
CA PRO A 93 18.38 -12.38 7.72
C PRO A 93 18.09 -11.36 6.60
N ALA A 94 18.99 -11.22 5.63
CA ALA A 94 18.79 -10.29 4.51
C ALA A 94 17.59 -10.69 3.64
N THR A 95 17.43 -11.99 3.36
CA THR A 95 16.29 -12.54 2.61
C THR A 95 14.98 -12.36 3.38
N ALA A 96 14.99 -12.57 4.69
CA ALA A 96 13.83 -12.38 5.55
C ALA A 96 13.36 -10.92 5.57
N VAL A 97 14.28 -9.96 5.71
CA VAL A 97 13.94 -8.52 5.69
C VAL A 97 13.37 -8.11 4.34
N PHE A 98 13.95 -8.60 3.24
CA PHE A 98 13.43 -8.33 1.90
C PHE A 98 11.99 -8.83 1.71
N LEU A 99 11.65 -9.99 2.27
CA LEU A 99 10.29 -10.56 2.22
C LEU A 99 9.25 -9.75 3.01
N VAL A 100 9.67 -9.12 4.10
CA VAL A 100 8.78 -8.34 4.98
C VAL A 100 8.52 -6.92 4.45
N LYS A 101 9.31 -6.42 3.48
CA LYS A 101 9.18 -5.08 2.89
C LYS A 101 7.73 -4.79 2.42
N PRO A 102 7.11 -3.64 2.75
CA PRO A 102 5.66 -3.42 2.61
C PRO A 102 5.20 -3.06 1.18
N ASP A 103 6.11 -2.87 0.24
CA ASP A 103 5.83 -2.17 -1.02
C ASP A 103 5.18 -3.02 -2.13
N LEU A 104 4.81 -4.29 -1.88
CA LEU A 104 4.47 -5.26 -2.93
C LEU A 104 3.19 -6.10 -2.68
N GLY A 105 2.26 -5.64 -1.84
CA GLY A 105 1.00 -6.35 -1.58
C GLY A 105 1.05 -7.35 -0.40
N PRO A 106 0.03 -8.24 -0.27
CA PRO A 106 -0.14 -9.10 0.91
C PRO A 106 1.08 -10.00 1.19
N LEU A 107 1.56 -10.02 2.44
CA LEU A 107 2.76 -10.75 2.86
C LEU A 107 2.71 -12.25 2.47
N VAL A 108 1.58 -12.90 2.75
CA VAL A 108 1.39 -14.34 2.51
C VAL A 108 1.48 -14.69 1.01
N SER A 109 0.81 -13.90 0.16
CA SER A 109 0.86 -14.11 -1.30
C SER A 109 2.29 -14.02 -1.83
N ARG A 110 3.09 -13.06 -1.34
CA ARG A 110 4.49 -12.91 -1.75
C ARG A 110 5.37 -14.05 -1.27
N VAL A 111 5.24 -14.45 -0.01
CA VAL A 111 6.08 -15.54 0.51
C VAL A 111 5.74 -16.86 -0.17
N LEU A 112 4.45 -17.13 -0.41
CA LEU A 112 4.01 -18.31 -1.16
C LEU A 112 4.46 -18.27 -2.62
N CYS A 113 4.32 -17.13 -3.31
CA CYS A 113 4.82 -16.98 -4.67
C CYS A 113 6.35 -17.12 -4.73
N ARG A 114 7.07 -16.64 -3.70
CA ARG A 114 8.52 -16.78 -3.64
C ARG A 114 8.91 -18.24 -3.41
N ALA A 115 8.29 -18.91 -2.44
CA ALA A 115 8.52 -20.33 -2.17
C ALA A 115 8.20 -21.19 -3.41
N ALA A 116 7.03 -20.98 -4.03
CA ALA A 116 6.62 -21.69 -5.24
C ALA A 116 7.57 -21.42 -6.41
N GLY A 117 7.97 -20.16 -6.63
CA GLY A 117 8.93 -19.80 -7.68
C GLY A 117 10.33 -20.37 -7.45
N THR A 118 10.78 -20.46 -6.20
CA THR A 118 12.05 -21.10 -5.85
C THR A 118 12.00 -22.61 -6.09
N VAL A 119 10.92 -23.29 -5.69
CA VAL A 119 10.74 -24.73 -5.96
C VAL A 119 10.65 -24.99 -7.46
N LEU A 120 9.83 -24.24 -8.18
CA LEU A 120 9.64 -24.42 -9.62
C LEU A 120 10.91 -24.08 -10.39
N GLY A 121 11.63 -23.02 -10.01
CA GLY A 121 12.92 -22.66 -10.58
C GLY A 121 14.00 -23.72 -10.32
N ALA A 122 14.04 -24.33 -9.13
CA ALA A 122 14.95 -25.43 -8.82
C ALA A 122 14.65 -26.68 -9.65
N LEU A 123 13.37 -27.04 -9.81
CA LEU A 123 12.95 -28.18 -10.64
C LEU A 123 13.28 -27.96 -12.12
N LEU A 124 13.01 -26.77 -12.65
CA LEU A 124 13.38 -26.40 -14.03
C LEU A 124 14.89 -26.46 -14.22
N PHE A 125 15.65 -25.88 -13.28
CA PHE A 125 17.11 -25.91 -13.34
C PHE A 125 17.64 -27.34 -13.32
N ALA A 126 17.13 -28.21 -12.44
CA ALA A 126 17.52 -29.62 -12.38
C ALA A 126 17.22 -30.36 -13.70
N GLY A 127 16.06 -30.10 -14.31
CA GLY A 127 15.70 -30.64 -15.62
C GLY A 127 16.64 -30.17 -16.72
N PHE A 128 16.93 -28.86 -16.80
CA PHE A 128 17.87 -28.32 -17.78
C PHE A 128 19.30 -28.83 -17.56
N ALA A 129 19.78 -28.89 -16.32
CA ALA A 129 21.11 -29.39 -16.00
C ALA A 129 21.28 -30.88 -16.34
N ALA A 130 20.22 -31.69 -16.25
CA ALA A 130 20.25 -33.09 -16.68
C ALA A 130 20.38 -33.25 -18.20
N VAL A 131 19.79 -32.34 -18.99
CA VAL A 131 19.81 -32.37 -20.46
C VAL A 131 21.01 -31.63 -21.05
N LEU A 132 21.54 -30.63 -20.34
CA LEU A 132 22.64 -29.76 -20.75
C LEU A 132 23.81 -29.87 -19.76
N PRO A 133 24.48 -31.04 -19.63
CA PRO A 133 25.57 -31.24 -18.68
C PRO A 133 26.86 -30.48 -19.06
N ARG A 134 26.90 -29.86 -20.25
CA ARG A 134 28.05 -29.09 -20.73
C ARG A 134 28.00 -27.65 -20.23
N PRO A 135 29.15 -27.02 -19.91
CA PRO A 135 29.22 -25.65 -19.40
C PRO A 135 28.61 -24.62 -20.37
N GLU A 136 28.72 -24.87 -21.69
CA GLU A 136 28.12 -24.06 -22.75
C GLU A 136 26.58 -23.97 -22.62
N GLY A 137 25.93 -25.05 -22.22
CA GLY A 137 24.49 -25.10 -22.02
C GLY A 137 24.02 -24.27 -20.82
N LEU A 138 24.83 -24.21 -19.75
CA LEU A 138 24.57 -23.35 -18.60
C LEU A 138 24.77 -21.87 -18.94
N VAL A 139 25.77 -21.53 -19.75
CA VAL A 139 25.98 -20.15 -20.24
C VAL A 139 24.81 -19.69 -21.10
N ALA A 140 24.32 -20.56 -22.00
CA ALA A 140 23.11 -20.26 -22.79
C ALA A 140 21.89 -20.06 -21.87
N LEU A 141 21.72 -20.89 -20.84
CA LEU A 141 20.65 -20.75 -19.86
C LEU A 141 20.72 -19.42 -19.08
N VAL A 142 21.92 -18.99 -18.68
CA VAL A 142 22.15 -17.67 -18.05
C VAL A 142 21.73 -16.53 -18.98
N ALA A 143 22.13 -16.58 -20.25
CA ALA A 143 21.79 -15.56 -21.23
C ALA A 143 20.27 -15.47 -21.47
N VAL A 144 19.61 -16.63 -21.63
CA VAL A 144 18.14 -16.70 -21.79
C VAL A 144 17.43 -16.18 -20.55
N CYS A 145 17.84 -16.59 -19.35
CA CYS A 145 17.21 -16.11 -18.12
C CYS A 145 17.43 -14.61 -17.94
N GLY A 146 18.63 -14.08 -18.23
CA GLY A 146 18.91 -12.65 -18.20
C GLY A 146 18.00 -11.84 -19.13
N ALA A 147 17.74 -12.34 -20.35
CA ALA A 147 16.81 -11.73 -21.29
C ALA A 147 15.34 -11.81 -20.83
N LEU A 148 14.98 -12.83 -20.05
CA LEU A 148 13.63 -13.01 -19.51
C LEU A 148 13.34 -12.16 -18.27
N VAL A 149 14.35 -11.63 -17.56
CA VAL A 149 14.16 -10.83 -16.34
C VAL A 149 13.20 -9.63 -16.54
N PRO A 150 13.35 -8.77 -17.57
CA PRO A 150 12.45 -7.63 -17.77
C PRO A 150 11.01 -8.03 -18.11
N VAL A 151 10.85 -9.15 -18.82
CA VAL A 151 9.53 -9.70 -19.17
C VAL A 151 8.86 -10.30 -17.94
N ALA A 152 9.62 -11.04 -17.15
CA ALA A 152 9.16 -11.71 -15.94
C ALA A 152 8.82 -10.73 -14.81
N ALA A 153 9.38 -9.52 -14.80
CA ALA A 153 9.07 -8.47 -13.82
C ALA A 153 7.59 -8.06 -13.80
N ARG A 154 6.80 -8.41 -14.83
CA ARG A 154 5.35 -8.20 -14.87
C ARG A 154 4.57 -9.15 -13.95
N HIS A 155 5.13 -10.32 -13.61
CA HIS A 155 4.49 -11.32 -12.77
C HIS A 155 5.46 -11.82 -11.69
N PHE A 156 5.13 -11.54 -10.42
CA PHE A 156 6.01 -11.81 -9.28
C PHE A 156 6.51 -13.27 -9.18
N ALA A 157 5.63 -14.24 -9.47
CA ALA A 157 5.98 -15.67 -9.48
C ALA A 157 6.94 -16.02 -10.63
N ALA A 158 6.72 -15.46 -11.83
CA ALA A 158 7.59 -15.65 -12.98
C ALA A 158 8.97 -15.03 -12.73
N GLN A 159 9.01 -13.81 -12.18
CA GLN A 159 10.26 -13.13 -11.81
C GLN A 159 11.08 -13.97 -10.83
N THR A 160 10.45 -14.51 -9.78
CA THR A 160 11.17 -15.32 -8.79
C THR A 160 11.70 -16.61 -9.41
N THR A 161 10.92 -17.25 -10.28
CA THR A 161 11.34 -18.47 -10.98
C THR A 161 12.56 -18.21 -11.86
N VAL A 162 12.50 -17.20 -12.74
CA VAL A 162 13.58 -16.84 -13.66
C VAL A 162 14.85 -16.45 -12.91
N VAL A 163 14.72 -15.66 -11.84
CA VAL A 163 15.87 -15.29 -10.99
C VAL A 163 16.47 -16.51 -10.30
N THR A 164 15.66 -17.46 -9.85
CA THR A 164 16.17 -18.69 -9.21
C THR A 164 16.98 -19.52 -10.20
N VAL A 165 16.44 -19.75 -11.41
CA VAL A 165 17.16 -20.49 -12.47
C VAL A 165 18.46 -19.77 -12.85
N LEU A 166 18.41 -18.45 -13.00
CA LEU A 166 19.59 -17.63 -13.31
C LEU A 166 20.68 -17.76 -12.24
N VAL A 167 20.31 -17.64 -10.96
CA VAL A 167 21.26 -17.72 -9.84
C VAL A 167 21.86 -19.11 -9.75
N LEU A 168 21.06 -20.18 -9.90
CA LEU A 168 21.57 -21.55 -9.88
C LEU A 168 22.52 -21.84 -11.05
N ALA A 169 22.17 -21.35 -12.25
CA ALA A 169 23.03 -21.48 -13.42
C ALA A 169 24.37 -20.75 -13.25
N LEU A 170 24.35 -19.53 -12.68
CA LEU A 170 25.56 -18.76 -12.37
C LEU A 170 26.45 -19.46 -11.33
N VAL A 171 25.86 -20.03 -10.28
CA VAL A 171 26.62 -20.76 -9.23
C VAL A 171 27.26 -22.03 -9.80
N MET A 172 26.54 -22.76 -10.66
CA MET A 172 27.06 -23.96 -11.30
C MET A 172 28.16 -23.66 -12.33
N VAL A 173 28.03 -22.56 -13.09
CA VAL A 173 29.12 -22.06 -13.96
C VAL A 173 30.33 -21.62 -13.14
N GLY A 174 30.10 -21.07 -11.93
CA GLY A 174 31.14 -20.67 -10.98
C GLY A 174 31.85 -21.83 -10.26
N GLY A 175 31.43 -23.08 -10.45
CA GLY A 175 32.13 -24.27 -9.94
C GLY A 175 31.81 -24.68 -8.49
N GLU A 176 30.74 -24.15 -7.89
CA GLU A 176 30.39 -24.40 -6.47
C GLU A 176 29.03 -25.11 -6.31
N PRO A 177 28.89 -26.38 -6.75
CA PRO A 177 27.60 -27.07 -6.77
C PRO A 177 26.98 -27.25 -5.38
N GLN A 178 27.77 -27.50 -4.33
CA GLN A 178 27.27 -27.62 -2.95
C GLN A 178 26.63 -26.31 -2.43
N ALA A 179 27.11 -25.14 -2.87
CA ALA A 179 26.55 -23.86 -2.48
C ALA A 179 25.12 -23.63 -3.03
N SER A 180 24.77 -24.31 -4.13
CA SER A 180 23.45 -24.23 -4.78
C SER A 180 22.34 -24.80 -3.90
N ALA A 181 22.57 -25.99 -3.32
CA ALA A 181 21.60 -26.67 -2.47
C ALA A 181 21.43 -25.92 -1.13
N GLY A 182 22.51 -25.40 -0.57
CA GLY A 182 22.48 -24.53 0.62
C GLY A 182 21.64 -23.28 0.40
N ARG A 183 21.82 -22.59 -0.74
CA ARG A 183 21.06 -21.37 -1.09
C ARG A 183 19.54 -21.60 -1.20
N LEU A 184 19.13 -22.74 -1.75
CA LEU A 184 17.73 -23.14 -1.85
C LEU A 184 17.13 -23.42 -0.47
N GLY A 185 17.86 -24.18 0.36
CA GLY A 185 17.49 -24.45 1.74
C GLY A 185 17.34 -23.18 2.57
N GLU A 186 18.31 -22.27 2.49
CA GLU A 186 18.28 -20.97 3.19
C GLU A 186 17.09 -20.10 2.76
N THR A 187 16.78 -20.08 1.45
CA THR A 187 15.67 -19.29 0.92
C THR A 187 14.32 -19.85 1.37
N LEU A 188 14.14 -21.18 1.33
CA LEU A 188 12.92 -21.84 1.80
C LEU A 188 12.75 -21.70 3.32
N LEU A 189 13.85 -21.83 4.08
CA LEU A 189 13.84 -21.64 5.53
C LEU A 189 13.50 -20.20 5.90
N ALA A 190 14.07 -19.21 5.21
CA ALA A 190 13.68 -17.80 5.37
C ALA A 190 12.19 -17.58 5.06
N CYS A 191 11.65 -18.22 4.02
CA CYS A 191 10.22 -18.17 3.72
C CYS A 191 9.37 -18.76 4.85
N ALA A 192 9.77 -19.92 5.40
CA ALA A 192 9.08 -20.56 6.52
C ALA A 192 9.12 -19.70 7.78
N ILE A 193 10.28 -19.15 8.14
CA ILE A 193 10.44 -18.25 9.28
C ILE A 193 9.56 -17.02 9.11
N VAL A 194 9.55 -16.37 7.94
CA VAL A 194 8.73 -15.19 7.69
C VAL A 194 7.23 -15.52 7.71
N LEU A 195 6.80 -16.69 7.26
CA LEU A 195 5.40 -17.12 7.38
C LEU A 195 5.01 -17.32 8.84
N VAL A 196 5.85 -17.99 9.64
CA VAL A 196 5.56 -18.26 11.06
C VAL A 196 5.64 -16.97 11.89
N ALA A 197 6.74 -16.25 11.81
CA ALA A 197 6.96 -14.99 12.53
C ALA A 197 6.01 -13.87 12.05
N GLY A 198 5.70 -13.84 10.76
CA GLY A 198 4.76 -12.88 10.17
C GLY A 198 3.30 -13.17 10.51
N HIS A 199 2.95 -14.44 10.82
CA HIS A 199 1.62 -14.82 11.27
C HIS A 199 1.46 -14.81 12.79
N LEU A 200 2.57 -14.68 13.55
CA LEU A 200 2.52 -14.68 15.01
C LEU A 200 1.56 -13.58 15.50
N PRO A 201 0.59 -13.91 16.37
CA PRO A 201 -0.38 -12.94 16.82
C PRO A 201 0.27 -11.90 17.76
N MET A 202 0.81 -10.80 17.22
CA MET A 202 1.21 -9.63 18.00
C MET A 202 0.08 -9.20 18.94
N PRO A 203 0.37 -9.13 20.25
CA PRO A 203 -0.62 -8.75 21.24
C PRO A 203 -0.94 -7.25 21.13
N GLY A 204 -2.23 -6.93 21.06
CA GLY A 204 -2.76 -5.69 21.61
C GLY A 204 -2.87 -4.43 20.73
N GLN A 205 -2.40 -4.38 19.47
CA GLN A 205 -2.36 -3.08 18.74
C GLN A 205 -2.93 -3.07 17.30
N ARG A 206 -3.44 -4.20 16.81
CA ARG A 206 -3.84 -4.37 15.39
C ARG A 206 -5.11 -3.63 14.98
N GLY A 207 -6.00 -3.35 15.94
CA GLY A 207 -7.16 -2.48 15.72
C GLY A 207 -6.83 -0.98 15.88
N ALA A 208 -5.70 -0.65 16.51
CA ALA A 208 -5.32 0.73 16.80
C ALA A 208 -4.90 1.48 15.54
N GLY A 209 -4.25 0.80 14.57
CA GLY A 209 -3.88 1.40 13.29
C GLY A 209 -5.08 1.78 12.43
N ILE A 210 -6.06 0.87 12.30
CA ILE A 210 -7.31 1.13 11.55
C ILE A 210 -8.11 2.23 12.26
N ARG A 211 -8.21 2.17 13.60
CA ARG A 211 -8.91 3.18 14.39
C ARG A 211 -8.26 4.57 14.26
N ALA A 212 -6.94 4.65 14.36
CA ALA A 212 -6.20 5.90 14.13
C ALA A 212 -6.39 6.43 12.70
N GLY A 213 -6.48 5.55 11.69
CA GLY A 213 -6.79 5.94 10.32
C GLY A 213 -8.21 6.52 10.18
N ILE A 214 -9.19 5.90 10.82
CA ILE A 214 -10.58 6.40 10.88
C ILE A 214 -10.66 7.72 11.64
N ASP A 215 -9.96 7.85 12.77
CA ASP A 215 -9.91 9.09 13.55
C ASP A 215 -9.25 10.23 12.77
N ALA A 216 -8.22 9.93 11.95
CA ALA A 216 -7.60 10.91 11.07
C ALA A 216 -8.53 11.33 9.92
N ALA A 217 -9.26 10.38 9.32
CA ALA A 217 -10.25 10.66 8.29
C ALA A 217 -11.43 11.49 8.84
N ASP A 218 -11.88 11.19 10.06
CA ASP A 218 -12.90 11.93 10.78
C ASP A 218 -12.47 13.38 11.05
N ALA A 219 -11.25 13.58 11.55
CA ALA A 219 -10.70 14.91 11.79
C ALA A 219 -10.57 15.72 10.48
N ALA A 220 -10.13 15.10 9.40
CA ALA A 220 -10.02 15.75 8.08
C ALA A 220 -11.40 16.11 7.51
N ALA A 221 -12.39 15.22 7.63
CA ALA A 221 -13.77 15.49 7.21
C ALA A 221 -14.40 16.64 8.01
N HIS A 222 -14.19 16.68 9.33
CA HIS A 222 -14.66 17.78 10.18
C HIS A 222 -13.98 19.11 9.84
N ALA A 223 -12.67 19.12 9.58
CA ALA A 223 -11.95 20.33 9.16
C ALA A 223 -12.47 20.85 7.82
N TYR A 224 -12.74 19.97 6.86
CA TYR A 224 -13.33 20.33 5.58
C TYR A 224 -14.75 20.91 5.75
N LEU A 225 -15.60 20.24 6.54
CA LEU A 225 -16.96 20.70 6.83
C LEU A 225 -16.97 22.07 7.51
N ALA A 226 -16.13 22.26 8.53
CA ALA A 226 -16.02 23.54 9.23
C ALA A 226 -15.61 24.68 8.29
N HIS A 227 -14.69 24.43 7.36
CA HIS A 227 -14.28 25.42 6.35
C HIS A 227 -15.42 25.78 5.39
N VAL A 228 -16.21 24.79 4.95
CA VAL A 228 -17.35 25.03 4.05
C VAL A 228 -18.48 25.79 4.75
N LEU A 229 -18.75 25.50 6.02
CA LEU A 229 -19.78 26.19 6.79
C LEU A 229 -19.35 27.56 7.33
N GLY A 230 -18.05 27.81 7.47
CA GLY A 230 -17.50 29.05 8.03
C GLY A 230 -17.43 30.26 7.08
N GLU A 231 -18.17 30.23 5.97
CA GLU A 231 -18.24 31.32 4.96
C GLU A 231 -16.87 31.84 4.47
N SER A 232 -15.85 30.98 4.46
CA SER A 232 -14.53 31.33 3.91
C SER A 232 -14.51 31.16 2.40
N ASP A 233 -14.28 32.28 1.69
CA ASP A 233 -14.13 32.32 0.23
C ASP A 233 -12.75 31.82 -0.25
N ASP A 234 -11.95 31.24 0.65
CA ASP A 234 -10.67 30.64 0.28
C ASP A 234 -10.87 29.29 -0.41
N ARG A 235 -11.04 29.37 -1.73
CA ARG A 235 -11.21 28.22 -2.64
C ARG A 235 -9.98 27.32 -2.67
N ALA A 236 -8.78 27.87 -2.50
CA ALA A 236 -7.54 27.11 -2.48
C ALA A 236 -7.47 26.23 -1.23
N THR A 237 -7.70 26.80 -0.04
CA THR A 237 -7.75 26.04 1.21
C THR A 237 -8.86 24.99 1.18
N ARG A 238 -10.06 25.33 0.69
CA ARG A 238 -11.17 24.39 0.51
C ARG A 238 -10.78 23.17 -0.33
N TRP A 239 -10.09 23.38 -1.45
CA TRP A 239 -9.62 22.31 -2.33
C TRP A 239 -8.58 21.39 -1.66
N THR A 240 -7.68 21.96 -0.85
CA THR A 240 -6.70 21.17 -0.10
C THR A 240 -7.37 20.31 0.98
N LEU A 241 -8.33 20.87 1.73
CA LEU A 241 -9.08 20.16 2.77
C LEU A 241 -9.93 19.03 2.18
N ARG A 242 -10.57 19.26 1.03
CA ARG A 242 -11.30 18.22 0.30
C ARG A 242 -10.39 17.07 -0.10
N ARG A 243 -9.22 17.37 -0.68
CA ARG A 243 -8.21 16.34 -1.05
C ARG A 243 -7.74 15.57 0.17
N GLU A 244 -7.51 16.25 1.28
CA GLU A 244 -7.05 15.62 2.51
C GLU A 244 -8.11 14.67 3.10
N ALA A 245 -9.38 15.07 3.11
CA ALA A 245 -10.50 14.24 3.56
C ALA A 245 -10.62 12.96 2.73
N TYR A 246 -10.62 13.05 1.38
CA TYR A 246 -10.65 11.85 0.53
C TYR A 246 -9.39 11.01 0.65
N ARG A 247 -8.21 11.62 0.76
CA ARG A 247 -6.92 10.91 0.90
C ARG A 247 -6.89 10.09 2.19
N THR A 248 -7.19 10.70 3.32
CA THR A 248 -7.20 10.03 4.63
C THR A 248 -8.26 8.94 4.70
N LEU A 249 -9.43 9.15 4.10
CA LEU A 249 -10.48 8.13 3.97
C LEU A 249 -10.03 6.95 3.10
N ALA A 250 -9.41 7.20 1.95
CA ALA A 250 -8.87 6.16 1.08
C ALA A 250 -7.75 5.36 1.76
N GLU A 251 -6.86 6.04 2.49
CA GLU A 251 -5.80 5.41 3.28
C GLU A 251 -6.40 4.49 4.37
N ALA A 252 -7.45 4.94 5.08
CA ALA A 252 -8.13 4.14 6.10
C ALA A 252 -8.78 2.88 5.51
N ARG A 253 -9.45 2.99 4.35
CA ARG A 253 -10.04 1.84 3.65
C ARG A 253 -9.00 0.87 3.13
N ALA A 254 -7.91 1.36 2.54
CA ALA A 254 -6.82 0.51 2.08
C ALA A 254 -6.17 -0.25 3.24
N ALA A 255 -6.03 0.39 4.41
CA ALA A 255 -5.55 -0.27 5.62
C ALA A 255 -6.53 -1.37 6.11
N GLY A 256 -7.83 -1.08 6.12
CA GLY A 256 -8.88 -2.06 6.46
C GLY A 256 -8.89 -3.27 5.52
N ALA A 257 -8.87 -3.03 4.20
CA ALA A 257 -8.83 -4.08 3.19
C ALA A 257 -7.58 -4.96 3.30
N ARG A 258 -6.42 -4.36 3.56
CA ARG A 258 -5.17 -5.11 3.79
C ARG A 258 -5.25 -5.99 5.03
N ALA A 259 -5.79 -5.46 6.13
CA ALA A 259 -5.97 -6.23 7.37
C ALA A 259 -6.95 -7.40 7.19
N ALA A 260 -8.04 -7.18 6.45
CA ALA A 260 -9.02 -8.23 6.12
C ALA A 260 -8.40 -9.34 5.24
N ALA A 261 -7.53 -8.98 4.30
CA ALA A 261 -6.83 -9.93 3.43
C ALA A 261 -5.75 -10.74 4.17
N GLU A 262 -5.09 -10.16 5.19
CA GLU A 262 -4.08 -10.86 5.98
C GLU A 262 -4.68 -11.82 7.02
N LEU A 263 -5.87 -11.53 7.56
CA LEU A 263 -6.52 -12.36 8.58
C LEU A 263 -8.06 -12.36 8.45
N PRO A 264 -8.67 -13.45 7.93
CA PRO A 264 -10.12 -13.58 7.81
C PRO A 264 -10.88 -13.44 9.14
N ALA A 265 -10.25 -13.76 10.27
CA ALA A 265 -10.83 -13.59 11.60
C ALA A 265 -10.97 -12.10 12.02
N LEU A 266 -10.10 -11.22 11.51
CA LEU A 266 -10.18 -9.77 11.72
C LEU A 266 -11.23 -9.12 10.81
N ALA A 267 -11.56 -9.71 9.66
CA ALA A 267 -12.64 -9.22 8.80
C ALA A 267 -13.99 -9.13 9.53
N ARG A 268 -14.22 -9.97 10.54
CA ARG A 268 -15.43 -9.90 11.40
C ARG A 268 -15.42 -8.70 12.35
N HIS A 269 -14.23 -8.25 12.77
CA HIS A 269 -14.04 -7.10 13.66
C HIS A 269 -13.91 -5.77 12.89
N SER A 270 -13.49 -5.81 11.61
CA SER A 270 -13.40 -4.63 10.74
C SER A 270 -14.73 -4.21 10.10
N ARG A 271 -15.77 -5.06 10.11
CA ARG A 271 -17.10 -4.70 9.59
C ARG A 271 -17.61 -3.36 10.14
N GLY A 272 -17.42 -3.10 11.43
CA GLY A 272 -17.85 -1.84 12.05
C GLY A 272 -17.04 -0.63 11.57
N THR A 273 -15.76 -0.79 11.24
CA THR A 273 -14.93 0.29 10.68
C THR A 273 -15.26 0.59 9.23
N ASP A 274 -15.66 -0.41 8.44
CA ASP A 274 -16.10 -0.21 7.06
C ASP A 274 -17.40 0.61 7.00
N GLU A 275 -18.34 0.34 7.92
CA GLU A 275 -19.56 1.13 8.08
C GLU A 275 -19.26 2.59 8.46
N VAL A 276 -18.34 2.82 9.40
CA VAL A 276 -17.90 4.16 9.79
C VAL A 276 -17.25 4.90 8.62
N ALA A 277 -16.39 4.23 7.85
CA ALA A 277 -15.78 4.80 6.64
C ALA A 277 -16.84 5.14 5.57
N ALA A 278 -17.91 4.36 5.44
CA ALA A 278 -19.01 4.65 4.53
C ALA A 278 -19.83 5.88 4.96
N VAL A 279 -20.06 6.07 6.26
CA VAL A 279 -20.71 7.29 6.79
C VAL A 279 -19.82 8.51 6.54
N LEU A 280 -18.50 8.41 6.80
CA LEU A 280 -17.53 9.48 6.55
C LEU A 280 -17.50 9.89 5.06
N GLU A 281 -17.56 8.93 4.14
CA GLU A 281 -17.66 9.22 2.71
C GLU A 281 -18.91 10.04 2.38
N ARG A 282 -20.07 9.58 2.85
CA ARG A 282 -21.33 10.32 2.66
C ARG A 282 -21.25 11.73 3.25
N LEU A 283 -20.55 11.90 4.38
CA LEU A 283 -20.34 13.22 4.98
C LEU A 283 -19.47 14.11 4.09
N VAL A 284 -18.34 13.60 3.57
CA VAL A 284 -17.44 14.37 2.68
C VAL A 284 -18.14 14.70 1.35
N ASP A 285 -18.89 13.76 0.78
CA ASP A 285 -19.66 13.96 -0.45
C ASP A 285 -20.77 14.99 -0.25
N THR A 286 -21.52 14.89 0.85
CA THR A 286 -22.56 15.88 1.19
C THR A 286 -21.95 17.26 1.42
N THR A 287 -20.81 17.34 2.11
CA THR A 287 -20.06 18.59 2.31
C THR A 287 -19.63 19.20 0.98
N THR A 288 -19.19 18.35 0.03
CA THR A 288 -18.81 18.79 -1.32
C THR A 288 -20.02 19.30 -2.09
N ALA A 289 -21.17 18.63 -2.01
CA ALA A 289 -22.41 19.09 -2.61
C ALA A 289 -22.88 20.43 -2.02
N CYS A 290 -22.77 20.61 -0.69
CA CYS A 290 -23.04 21.87 -0.02
C CYS A 290 -22.12 23.00 -0.51
N ALA A 291 -20.83 22.72 -0.67
CA ALA A 291 -19.86 23.69 -1.17
C ALA A 291 -20.19 24.15 -2.61
N VAL A 292 -20.55 23.22 -3.50
CA VAL A 292 -20.97 23.55 -4.87
C VAL A 292 -22.27 24.36 -4.86
N HIS A 293 -23.25 23.96 -4.05
CA HIS A 293 -24.52 24.69 -3.95
C HIS A 293 -24.35 26.11 -3.39
N LEU A 294 -23.43 26.28 -2.44
CA LEU A 294 -23.02 27.59 -1.93
C LEU A 294 -22.39 28.45 -3.03
N ASP A 295 -21.49 27.88 -3.83
CA ASP A 295 -20.84 28.59 -4.93
C ASP A 295 -21.88 29.02 -6.00
N ASP A 296 -22.90 28.18 -6.25
CA ASP A 296 -23.94 28.45 -7.26
C ASP A 296 -25.04 29.42 -6.79
N THR A 297 -25.45 29.35 -5.52
CA THR A 297 -26.66 30.04 -5.01
C THR A 297 -26.37 31.06 -3.92
N GLY A 298 -25.15 31.10 -3.39
CA GLY A 298 -24.75 31.96 -2.28
C GLY A 298 -25.39 31.61 -0.94
N ARG A 299 -26.18 30.54 -0.84
CA ARG A 299 -26.88 30.15 0.40
C ARG A 299 -27.01 28.64 0.56
N LEU A 300 -26.98 28.17 1.81
CA LEU A 300 -27.33 26.79 2.14
C LEU A 300 -28.82 26.68 2.44
N THR A 301 -29.46 25.63 1.92
CA THR A 301 -30.83 25.28 2.29
C THR A 301 -30.86 24.53 3.62
N PRO A 302 -31.94 24.66 4.42
CA PRO A 302 -32.11 23.91 5.68
C PRO A 302 -31.96 22.40 5.53
N ARG A 303 -32.34 21.86 4.37
CA ARG A 303 -32.20 20.44 4.03
C ARG A 303 -30.75 19.97 4.02
N HIS A 304 -29.81 20.82 3.60
CA HIS A 304 -28.38 20.48 3.58
C HIS A 304 -27.80 20.42 5.00
N THR A 305 -28.14 21.39 5.85
CA THR A 305 -27.69 21.44 7.25
C THR A 305 -28.30 20.30 8.08
N GLU A 306 -29.59 19.99 7.90
CA GLU A 306 -30.25 18.82 8.51
C GLU A 306 -29.59 17.51 8.07
N ARG A 307 -29.25 17.37 6.79
CA ARG A 307 -28.59 16.16 6.28
C ARG A 307 -27.19 15.98 6.87
N ILE A 308 -26.42 17.06 6.99
CA ILE A 308 -25.10 17.03 7.64
C ILE A 308 -25.25 16.65 9.12
N ALA A 309 -26.20 17.25 9.85
CA ALA A 309 -26.44 16.92 11.25
C ALA A 309 -26.77 15.43 11.44
N ALA A 310 -27.69 14.90 10.63
CA ALA A 310 -28.06 13.48 10.67
C ALA A 310 -26.86 12.54 10.40
N LEU A 311 -25.97 12.89 9.47
CA LEU A 311 -24.76 12.11 9.19
C LEU A 311 -23.74 12.17 10.33
N ARG A 312 -23.63 13.30 11.03
CA ARG A 312 -22.77 13.43 12.22
C ARG A 312 -23.30 12.61 13.39
N ASP A 313 -24.62 12.60 13.59
CA ASP A 313 -25.26 11.79 14.63
C ASP A 313 -25.10 10.29 14.33
N GLU A 314 -25.33 9.87 13.08
CA GLU A 314 -25.08 8.48 12.64
C GLU A 314 -23.61 8.09 12.89
N LEU A 315 -22.67 8.97 12.56
CA LEU A 315 -21.24 8.74 12.76
C LEU A 315 -20.88 8.56 14.24
N ALA A 316 -21.41 9.43 15.11
CA ALA A 316 -21.20 9.37 16.56
C ALA A 316 -21.75 8.07 17.15
N GLU A 317 -22.95 7.65 16.72
CA GLU A 317 -23.57 6.42 17.17
C GLU A 317 -22.76 5.18 16.76
N ARG A 318 -22.37 5.09 15.48
CA ARG A 318 -21.58 3.95 14.98
C ARG A 318 -20.20 3.88 15.63
N ARG A 319 -19.55 5.02 15.87
CA ARG A 319 -18.26 5.08 16.58
C ARG A 319 -18.40 4.61 18.04
N GLY A 320 -19.50 4.95 18.71
CA GLY A 320 -19.82 4.45 20.05
C GLY A 320 -19.95 2.92 20.12
N ARG A 321 -20.53 2.30 19.09
CA ARG A 321 -20.64 0.83 18.99
C ARG A 321 -19.31 0.14 18.74
N VAL A 322 -18.40 0.77 17.98
CA VAL A 322 -17.03 0.28 17.70
C VAL A 322 -16.09 0.51 18.90
N GLY A 323 -16.41 1.48 19.77
CA GLY A 323 -15.67 1.85 20.98
C GLY A 323 -15.80 0.88 22.15
N ARG A 324 -16.92 0.15 22.29
CA ARG A 324 -17.12 -0.78 23.39
C ARG A 324 -16.35 -2.08 23.15
N PRO A 325 -15.42 -2.48 24.04
CA PRO A 325 -14.95 -3.86 24.03
C PRO A 325 -16.19 -4.73 24.24
N ARG A 326 -16.45 -5.65 23.31
CA ARG A 326 -17.38 -6.75 23.57
C ARG A 326 -16.78 -7.56 24.72
N THR A 327 -17.19 -7.26 25.94
CA THR A 327 -17.09 -8.20 27.06
C THR A 327 -17.87 -9.42 26.62
N LEU A 328 -17.15 -10.43 26.13
CA LEU A 328 -17.67 -11.76 25.95
C LEU A 328 -17.96 -12.30 27.35
N ALA A 329 -19.24 -12.42 27.67
CA ALA A 329 -19.73 -13.38 28.64
C ALA A 329 -19.61 -14.79 28.06
#